data_AF-A0A376DQ49-F1
#
_entry.id   AF-A0A376DQ49-F1
#
_cell.length_a   1.000
_cell.length_b   1.000
_cell.length_c   1.000
_cell.angle_alpha   90.00
_cell.angle_beta   90.00
_cell.angle_gamma   90.00
#
_symmetry.space_group_name_H-M   'P 1'
#
loop_
_entity.id
_entity.type
_entity.pdbx_description
1 polymer ?
#
loop_
_entity_poly.entity_id
_entity_poly.type
_entity_poly.pdbx_seq_one_letter_code
_entity_poly.pdbx_strand_id
1 'polypeptide(L)'
;MSNKENFKIIAINVGKMLPTKDTRKNSLLTLDASKNLKNNQIYQFRNEYQFRKNDFSEVEYIPKTDVNLYELKTSINNIPININAVVGGNGSGKSTLIELIYWANYNIGSILNLLEDENRRKRKPFKFLDFELLYSVDLNTLINVVFKEGNVYQQTYKRNNNKFVANVSKQEIKSIDDLKQFFYTIVVNYSHFALNSLEIGDWINPLFHKNDGYQTPIVLNPMRTDGIIDINKEKYLLTRRLLANLLEPITEGQEENSLRNIANNKIASALELSYNPNPNATLEEPIDSTVREKLIEAFQQHFEFQITEQQLNNDLFVNVTLSYIHKKLIKMAFSDYKIFKRYREPKERNIKNINAYIRRIKESDSHAVFKVKGAILYLKYYQTLLPNLDLKKPFSLEIDGLSKTIQEIQKKESFMVNTFMMSPPSFFYINIVPKDGSSFGSLSSGEKQKIHSISSIVYHLINLNSVEQLKEEKAEESEKIIHYNYINIILDEIELYYHPEWQRTYIVDILEHIDPSKSN
;
A
#
# COMPACT_ATOMS: atom_id res chain seq x y z
N MET A 1 24.41 24.60 4.52
CA MET A 1 22.97 24.64 4.22
C MET A 1 22.43 23.24 4.43
N SER A 2 21.50 23.04 5.35
CA SER A 2 20.90 21.72 5.60
C SER A 2 20.40 21.14 4.27
N ASN A 3 20.83 19.92 3.92
CA ASN A 3 20.20 19.15 2.84
C ASN A 3 18.73 18.97 3.22
N LYS A 4 17.87 19.89 2.79
CA LYS A 4 16.43 19.63 2.80
C LYS A 4 16.20 18.67 1.66
N GLU A 5 15.83 17.44 2.02
CA GLU A 5 15.26 16.48 1.07
C GLU A 5 14.19 17.20 0.25
N ASN A 6 14.23 17.06 -1.07
CA ASN A 6 13.30 17.75 -1.96
C ASN A 6 13.07 16.88 -3.19
N PHE A 7 12.24 15.85 -3.00
CA PHE A 7 11.96 14.86 -4.03
C PHE A 7 11.04 15.44 -5.11
N LYS A 8 11.50 15.38 -6.36
CA LYS A 8 10.74 15.79 -7.54
C LYS A 8 11.09 14.91 -8.72
N ILE A 9 10.09 14.35 -9.39
CA ILE A 9 10.28 13.80 -10.74
C ILE A 9 10.42 14.98 -11.70
N ILE A 10 11.51 15.02 -12.45
CA ILE A 10 11.89 16.19 -13.26
C ILE A 10 11.50 15.98 -14.72
N ALA A 11 11.91 14.87 -15.32
CA ALA A 11 11.69 14.60 -16.73
C ALA A 11 11.86 13.12 -17.07
N ILE A 12 11.28 12.71 -18.19
CA ILE A 12 11.53 11.42 -18.86
C ILE A 12 12.12 11.71 -20.24
N ASN A 13 13.27 11.09 -20.55
CA ASN A 13 13.84 11.12 -21.89
C ASN A 13 13.50 9.82 -22.62
N VAL A 14 12.68 9.90 -23.66
CA VAL A 14 12.23 8.74 -24.43
C VAL A 14 13.25 8.43 -25.51
N GLY A 15 13.84 7.24 -25.49
CA GLY A 15 14.75 6.73 -26.52
C GLY A 15 14.01 6.19 -27.75
N LYS A 16 14.57 5.15 -28.38
CA LYS A 16 13.95 4.50 -29.54
C LYS A 16 13.33 3.16 -29.12
N MET A 17 12.05 3.19 -28.80
CA MET A 17 11.27 1.99 -28.49
C MET A 17 10.46 1.59 -29.73
N LEU A 18 10.44 0.29 -30.04
CA LEU A 18 9.63 -0.25 -31.13
C LEU A 18 8.53 -1.15 -30.55
N PRO A 19 7.32 -1.12 -31.14
CA PRO A 19 6.27 -2.05 -30.76
C PRO A 19 6.76 -3.50 -30.88
N THR A 20 6.52 -4.31 -29.83
CA THR A 20 6.92 -5.72 -29.79
C THR A 20 5.71 -6.62 -29.66
N LYS A 21 5.78 -7.83 -30.22
CA LYS A 21 4.77 -8.85 -29.93
C LYS A 21 4.87 -9.26 -28.46
N ASP A 22 3.71 -9.44 -27.84
CA ASP A 22 3.62 -10.11 -26.54
C ASP A 22 4.15 -11.54 -26.68
N THR A 23 5.05 -11.92 -25.76
CA THR A 23 5.75 -13.22 -25.80
C THR A 23 4.88 -14.42 -25.41
N ARG A 24 3.62 -14.20 -25.00
CA ARG A 24 2.67 -15.27 -24.66
C ARG A 24 2.24 -16.05 -25.91
N LYS A 25 2.13 -17.38 -25.73
CA LYS A 25 1.68 -18.31 -26.77
C LYS A 25 0.25 -17.92 -27.21
N ASN A 26 0.05 -17.67 -28.51
CA ASN A 26 -1.21 -17.26 -29.14
C ASN A 26 -1.70 -15.82 -28.85
N SER A 27 -0.87 -14.93 -28.29
CA SER A 27 -1.22 -13.52 -28.17
C SER A 27 -0.99 -12.79 -29.51
N LEU A 28 -2.02 -12.12 -30.03
CA LEU A 28 -1.91 -11.17 -31.16
C LEU A 28 -1.61 -9.74 -30.69
N LEU A 29 -1.45 -9.55 -29.37
CA LEU A 29 -1.26 -8.26 -28.74
C LEU A 29 0.14 -7.71 -29.03
N THR A 30 0.18 -6.44 -29.40
CA THR A 30 1.42 -5.69 -29.60
C THR A 30 1.61 -4.74 -28.43
N LEU A 31 2.73 -4.87 -27.71
CA LEU A 31 3.13 -3.97 -26.64
C LEU A 31 3.83 -2.75 -27.25
N ASP A 32 3.34 -1.55 -26.94
CA ASP A 32 3.90 -0.28 -27.39
C ASP A 32 4.00 0.71 -26.23
N ALA A 33 5.17 0.76 -25.58
CA ALA A 33 5.43 1.67 -24.46
C ALA A 33 5.67 3.13 -24.90
N SER A 34 5.76 3.39 -26.20
CA SER A 34 6.02 4.72 -26.78
C SER A 34 4.82 5.26 -27.57
N LYS A 35 3.64 4.63 -27.46
CA LYS A 35 2.45 5.03 -28.20
C LYS A 35 2.17 6.54 -28.05
N ASN A 36 2.09 7.26 -29.17
CA ASN A 36 1.91 8.72 -29.22
C ASN A 36 3.07 9.57 -28.66
N LEU A 37 4.15 8.97 -28.19
CA LEU A 37 5.37 9.68 -27.78
C LEU A 37 6.33 9.75 -28.96
N LYS A 38 6.99 10.89 -29.15
CA LYS A 38 8.11 11.01 -30.09
C LYS A 38 9.37 10.40 -29.51
N ASN A 39 10.13 9.71 -30.38
CA ASN A 39 11.44 9.17 -30.07
C ASN A 39 12.48 10.30 -29.87
N ASN A 40 13.46 10.05 -29.01
CA ASN A 40 14.55 10.95 -28.67
C ASN A 40 14.04 12.33 -28.19
N GLN A 41 12.99 12.33 -27.37
CA GLN A 41 12.38 13.53 -26.83
C GLN A 41 12.33 13.50 -25.32
N ILE A 42 12.72 14.62 -24.70
CA ILE A 42 12.51 14.88 -23.29
C ILE A 42 11.08 15.39 -23.06
N TYR A 43 10.36 14.72 -22.16
CA TYR A 43 9.10 15.14 -21.59
C TYR A 43 9.37 15.67 -20.18
N GLN A 44 9.24 16.98 -20.04
CA GLN A 44 9.58 17.71 -18.82
C GLN A 44 8.36 17.90 -17.94
N PHE A 45 8.50 17.64 -16.64
CA PHE A 45 7.48 17.90 -15.62
C PHE A 45 7.75 19.17 -14.80
N ARG A 46 9.01 19.62 -14.73
CA ARG A 46 9.47 20.69 -13.82
C ARG A 46 10.19 21.80 -14.57
N ASN A 47 9.57 22.98 -14.65
CA ASN A 47 10.06 24.12 -15.42
C ASN A 47 11.32 24.77 -14.83
N GLU A 48 11.61 24.52 -13.55
CA GLU A 48 12.83 25.00 -12.90
C GLU A 48 14.11 24.27 -13.34
N TYR A 49 13.99 23.25 -14.20
CA TYR A 49 15.12 22.57 -14.84
C TYR A 49 15.11 22.82 -16.35
N GLN A 50 16.26 22.93 -17.00
CA GLN A 50 16.34 23.13 -18.46
C GLN A 50 17.34 22.18 -19.12
N PHE A 51 16.97 21.71 -20.31
CA PHE A 51 17.68 20.69 -21.08
C PHE A 51 18.16 21.25 -22.43
N ARG A 52 19.24 22.04 -22.43
CA ARG A 52 19.70 22.77 -23.64
C ARG A 52 20.08 21.87 -24.81
N LYS A 53 20.58 20.66 -24.53
CA LYS A 53 21.04 19.70 -25.55
C LYS A 53 19.99 18.63 -25.90
N ASN A 54 18.76 18.74 -25.37
CA ASN A 54 17.74 17.70 -25.44
C ASN A 54 18.27 16.31 -24.96
N ASP A 55 19.16 16.35 -23.96
CA ASP A 55 19.67 15.19 -23.25
C ASP A 55 19.88 15.54 -21.75
N PHE A 56 20.29 14.57 -20.96
CA PHE A 56 20.63 14.76 -19.55
C PHE A 56 22.14 14.92 -19.32
N SER A 57 22.95 15.30 -20.32
CA SER A 57 24.40 15.44 -20.12
C SER A 57 24.75 16.60 -19.19
N GLU A 58 24.00 17.71 -19.29
CA GLU A 58 24.07 18.86 -18.42
C GLU A 58 22.64 19.38 -18.19
N VAL A 59 22.23 19.51 -16.93
CA VAL A 59 20.90 20.02 -16.56
C VAL A 59 21.07 21.36 -15.87
N GLU A 60 20.51 22.42 -16.46
CA GLU A 60 20.49 23.74 -15.84
C GLU A 60 19.33 23.84 -14.85
N TYR A 61 19.56 24.49 -13.71
CA TYR A 61 18.57 24.69 -12.66
C TYR A 61 18.37 26.19 -12.42
N ILE A 62 17.12 26.59 -12.30
CA ILE A 62 16.69 27.99 -12.14
C ILE A 62 16.08 28.14 -10.74
N PRO A 63 16.87 28.49 -9.71
CA PRO A 63 16.39 28.52 -8.34
C PRO A 63 15.22 29.48 -8.12
N LYS A 64 15.15 30.57 -8.90
CA LYS A 64 14.12 31.61 -8.76
C LYS A 64 12.71 31.12 -9.14
N THR A 65 12.61 30.07 -9.95
CA THR A 65 11.33 29.49 -10.36
C THR A 65 10.96 28.26 -9.52
N ASP A 66 11.85 27.82 -8.64
CA ASP A 66 11.60 26.71 -7.73
C ASP A 66 10.85 27.21 -6.49
N VAL A 67 9.52 27.11 -6.53
CA VAL A 67 8.63 27.52 -5.44
C VAL A 67 8.10 26.28 -4.73
N ASN A 68 8.42 26.17 -3.43
CA ASN A 68 7.81 25.17 -2.55
C ASN A 68 6.47 25.71 -2.03
N LEU A 69 5.37 25.13 -2.50
CA LEU A 69 4.01 25.57 -2.15
C LEU A 69 3.41 24.80 -0.97
N TYR A 70 3.77 23.53 -0.81
CA TYR A 70 3.15 22.62 0.15
C TYR A 70 4.20 21.94 1.02
N GLU A 71 3.92 21.80 2.30
CA GLU A 71 4.77 21.17 3.31
C GLU A 71 3.88 20.61 4.40
N LEU A 72 4.03 19.33 4.75
CA LEU A 72 3.40 18.75 5.94
C LEU A 72 4.28 19.04 7.14
N LYS A 73 3.66 19.54 8.22
CA LYS A 73 4.35 19.78 9.48
C LYS A 73 4.11 18.60 10.40
N THR A 74 5.14 17.83 10.67
CA THR A 74 5.08 16.80 11.71
C THR A 74 5.67 17.32 13.01
N SER A 75 5.48 16.58 14.10
CA SER A 75 6.09 16.90 15.39
C SER A 75 7.63 16.82 15.37
N ILE A 76 8.22 16.15 14.37
CA ILE A 76 9.65 15.83 14.30
C ILE A 76 10.34 16.58 13.15
N ASN A 77 9.68 16.69 12.01
CA ASN A 77 10.25 17.26 10.79
C ASN A 77 9.16 17.86 9.89
N ASN A 78 9.60 18.66 8.93
CA ASN A 78 8.74 19.08 7.85
C ASN A 78 8.97 18.19 6.62
N ILE A 79 7.89 17.70 6.02
CA ILE A 79 7.92 16.86 4.83
C ILE A 79 7.48 17.71 3.63
N PRO A 80 8.37 18.00 2.66
CA PRO A 80 8.02 18.79 1.49
C PRO A 80 7.12 18.01 0.54
N ILE A 81 6.11 18.68 0.00
CA ILE A 81 5.19 18.12 -0.99
C ILE A 81 5.32 18.86 -2.32
N ASN A 82 5.50 18.10 -3.38
CA ASN A 82 5.55 18.58 -4.75
C ASN A 82 4.36 18.02 -5.54
N ILE A 83 3.58 18.92 -6.15
CA ILE A 83 2.43 18.57 -6.98
C ILE A 83 2.73 18.99 -8.41
N ASN A 84 2.50 18.07 -9.36
CA ASN A 84 2.61 18.32 -10.80
C ASN A 84 1.29 17.94 -11.48
N ALA A 85 0.93 18.67 -12.54
CA ALA A 85 -0.22 18.33 -13.38
C ALA A 85 0.27 18.00 -14.79
N VAL A 86 -0.16 16.85 -15.33
CA VAL A 86 0.13 16.43 -16.71
C VAL A 86 -1.08 16.72 -17.58
N VAL A 87 -0.99 17.76 -18.40
CA VAL A 87 -2.11 18.27 -19.22
C VAL A 87 -1.74 18.21 -20.70
N GLY A 88 -2.74 17.96 -21.56
CA GLY A 88 -2.54 17.81 -23.00
C GLY A 88 -3.81 17.31 -23.71
N GLY A 89 -3.86 17.46 -25.03
CA GLY A 89 -4.99 17.01 -25.85
C GLY A 89 -5.13 15.49 -25.95
N ASN A 90 -6.21 15.04 -26.58
CA ASN A 90 -6.38 13.61 -26.89
C ASN A 90 -5.27 13.14 -27.83
N GLY A 91 -4.70 11.96 -27.54
CA GLY A 91 -3.59 11.42 -28.32
C GLY A 91 -2.24 12.11 -28.11
N SER A 92 -2.08 12.98 -27.10
CA SER A 92 -0.79 13.63 -26.83
C SER A 92 0.21 12.77 -26.02
N GLY A 93 -0.13 11.51 -25.73
CA GLY A 93 0.73 10.58 -25.01
C GLY A 93 0.76 10.73 -23.48
N LYS A 94 -0.19 11.46 -22.86
CA LYS A 94 -0.25 11.66 -21.39
C LYS A 94 -0.23 10.34 -20.62
N SER A 95 -1.18 9.45 -20.90
CA SER A 95 -1.30 8.15 -20.23
C SER A 95 -0.07 7.29 -20.50
N THR A 96 0.45 7.31 -21.74
CA THR A 96 1.68 6.58 -22.09
C THR A 96 2.90 7.07 -21.31
N LEU A 97 3.01 8.39 -21.09
CA LEU A 97 4.08 8.96 -20.27
C LEU A 97 3.99 8.50 -18.81
N ILE A 98 2.78 8.40 -18.27
CA ILE A 98 2.54 7.84 -16.93
C ILE A 98 2.83 6.32 -16.90
N GLU A 99 2.42 5.59 -17.93
CA GLU A 99 2.68 4.15 -18.08
C GLU A 99 4.18 3.84 -18.16
N LEU A 100 5.03 4.74 -18.67
CA LEU A 100 6.48 4.58 -18.61
C LEU A 100 7.02 4.47 -17.17
N ILE A 101 6.36 5.10 -16.19
CA ILE A 101 6.68 4.90 -14.77
C ILE A 101 6.28 3.49 -14.34
N TYR A 102 5.19 2.93 -14.86
CA TYR A 102 4.78 1.55 -14.55
C TYR A 102 5.77 0.56 -15.17
N TRP A 103 6.19 0.79 -16.42
CA TRP A 103 7.23 0.01 -17.11
C TRP A 103 8.58 0.08 -16.39
N ALA A 104 8.96 1.26 -15.88
CA ALA A 104 10.16 1.44 -15.06
C ALA A 104 10.15 0.52 -13.85
N ASN A 105 9.07 0.57 -13.08
CA ASN A 105 8.89 -0.26 -11.89
C ASN A 105 8.77 -1.75 -12.22
N TYR A 106 8.18 -2.11 -13.37
CA TYR A 106 8.17 -3.50 -13.84
C TYR A 106 9.57 -4.04 -14.10
N ASN A 107 10.40 -3.29 -14.84
CA ASN A 107 11.76 -3.74 -15.13
C ASN A 107 12.61 -3.80 -13.87
N ILE A 108 12.51 -2.81 -12.97
CA ILE A 108 13.16 -2.82 -11.66
C ILE A 108 12.75 -4.06 -10.85
N GLY A 109 11.44 -4.30 -10.71
CA GLY A 109 10.93 -5.46 -9.99
C GLY A 109 11.37 -6.79 -10.62
N SER A 110 11.49 -6.85 -11.93
CA SER A 110 11.94 -8.06 -12.65
C SER A 110 13.42 -8.34 -12.41
N ILE A 111 14.31 -7.33 -12.53
CA ILE A 111 15.76 -7.53 -12.30
C ILE A 111 16.07 -7.92 -10.86
N LEU A 112 15.27 -7.43 -9.90
CA LEU A 112 15.40 -7.74 -8.48
C LEU A 112 14.67 -9.04 -8.08
N ASN A 113 14.10 -9.76 -9.05
CA ASN A 113 13.35 -11.00 -8.82
C ASN A 113 12.18 -10.83 -7.82
N LEU A 114 11.52 -9.68 -7.84
CA LEU A 114 10.35 -9.37 -7.02
C LEU A 114 9.04 -9.78 -7.71
N LEU A 115 9.00 -9.75 -9.04
CA LEU A 115 7.79 -10.02 -9.81
C LEU A 115 7.68 -11.50 -10.21
N GLU A 116 6.49 -12.07 -10.02
CA GLU A 116 6.14 -13.44 -10.37
C GLU A 116 4.86 -13.50 -11.21
N ASP A 117 4.70 -14.56 -12.01
CA ASP A 117 3.41 -14.91 -12.62
C ASP A 117 2.54 -15.76 -11.68
N GLU A 118 1.33 -16.10 -12.13
CA GLU A 118 0.39 -16.94 -11.37
C GLU A 118 0.95 -18.34 -11.03
N ASN A 119 1.93 -18.81 -11.81
CA ASN A 119 2.63 -20.07 -11.61
C ASN A 119 3.93 -19.91 -10.80
N ARG A 120 4.14 -18.75 -10.15
CA ARG A 120 5.33 -18.42 -9.35
C ARG A 120 6.64 -18.39 -10.15
N ARG A 121 6.57 -18.18 -11.46
CA ARG A 121 7.76 -18.01 -12.30
C ARG A 121 8.17 -16.56 -12.29
N LYS A 122 9.47 -16.32 -12.13
CA LYS A 122 10.02 -14.96 -12.14
C LYS A 122 9.81 -14.28 -13.49
N ARG A 123 9.28 -13.06 -13.45
CA ARG A 123 9.13 -12.22 -14.65
C ARG A 123 10.50 -11.71 -15.09
N LYS A 124 10.66 -11.57 -16.41
CA LYS A 124 11.89 -11.07 -17.03
C LYS A 124 11.71 -9.61 -17.43
N PRO A 125 12.78 -8.78 -17.35
CA PRO A 125 12.72 -7.41 -17.83
C PRO A 125 12.49 -7.37 -19.34
N PHE A 126 11.78 -6.33 -19.79
CA PHE A 126 11.56 -6.08 -21.21
C PHE A 126 12.76 -5.39 -21.83
N LYS A 127 13.28 -6.00 -22.90
CA LYS A 127 14.47 -5.51 -23.61
C LYS A 127 14.20 -4.34 -24.56
N PHE A 128 12.94 -4.15 -24.96
CA PHE A 128 12.55 -3.11 -25.91
C PHE A 128 12.42 -1.72 -25.26
N LEU A 129 12.44 -1.64 -23.92
CA LEU A 129 12.39 -0.38 -23.19
C LEU A 129 13.74 0.34 -23.34
N ASP A 130 13.65 1.59 -23.80
CA ASP A 130 14.77 2.51 -24.03
C ASP A 130 14.32 3.91 -23.62
N PHE A 131 14.53 4.27 -22.35
CA PHE A 131 14.20 5.59 -21.81
C PHE A 131 14.98 5.88 -20.52
N GLU A 132 15.01 7.15 -20.14
CA GLU A 132 15.66 7.63 -18.92
C GLU A 132 14.68 8.39 -18.03
N LEU A 133 14.75 8.21 -16.71
CA LEU A 133 13.93 8.86 -15.71
C LEU A 133 14.81 9.69 -14.78
N LEU A 134 14.62 11.01 -14.80
CA LEU A 134 15.38 11.96 -13.99
C LEU A 134 14.54 12.52 -12.85
N TYR A 135 15.08 12.49 -11.63
CA TYR A 135 14.46 13.05 -10.44
C TYR A 135 15.48 13.66 -9.47
N SER A 136 15.05 14.61 -8.64
CA SER A 136 15.83 15.14 -7.52
C SER A 136 15.56 14.35 -6.25
N VAL A 137 16.57 14.24 -5.39
CA VAL A 137 16.43 13.73 -4.02
C VAL A 137 16.68 14.83 -2.98
N ASP A 138 17.48 15.83 -3.34
CA ASP A 138 17.72 17.05 -2.58
C ASP A 138 18.06 18.20 -3.55
N LEU A 139 18.32 19.40 -3.02
CA LEU A 139 18.66 20.60 -3.80
C LEU A 139 19.99 20.53 -4.58
N ASN A 140 20.83 19.54 -4.28
CA ASN A 140 22.20 19.38 -4.78
C ASN A 140 22.44 18.06 -5.53
N THR A 141 21.45 17.16 -5.58
CA THR A 141 21.60 15.81 -6.12
C THR A 141 20.42 15.44 -7.02
N LEU A 142 20.72 15.08 -8.27
CA LEU A 142 19.77 14.39 -9.16
C LEU A 142 20.19 12.95 -9.38
N ILE A 143 19.21 12.10 -9.67
CA ILE A 143 19.40 10.71 -10.04
C ILE A 143 18.74 10.48 -11.39
N ASN A 144 19.50 9.92 -12.31
CA ASN A 144 19.03 9.44 -13.60
C ASN A 144 18.98 7.92 -13.57
N VAL A 145 17.82 7.34 -13.86
CA VAL A 145 17.64 5.90 -14.02
C VAL A 145 17.40 5.57 -15.49
N VAL A 146 18.25 4.73 -16.05
CA VAL A 146 18.33 4.43 -17.48
C VAL A 146 17.88 3.00 -17.73
N PHE A 147 16.86 2.82 -18.55
CA PHE A 147 16.33 1.53 -18.96
C PHE A 147 16.81 1.25 -20.38
N LYS A 148 17.59 0.18 -20.56
CA LYS A 148 18.12 -0.17 -21.89
C LYS A 148 18.45 -1.65 -22.01
N GLU A 149 17.96 -2.28 -23.08
CA GLU A 149 18.25 -3.69 -23.42
C GLU A 149 17.90 -4.70 -22.29
N GLY A 150 16.95 -4.32 -21.41
CA GLY A 150 16.51 -5.13 -20.28
C GLY A 150 17.36 -4.93 -19.01
N ASN A 151 18.39 -4.10 -19.07
CA ASN A 151 19.17 -3.67 -17.92
C ASN A 151 18.66 -2.33 -17.39
N VAL A 152 18.96 -2.06 -16.12
CA VAL A 152 18.65 -0.78 -15.47
C VAL A 152 19.94 -0.22 -14.89
N TYR A 153 20.22 1.04 -15.19
CA TYR A 153 21.40 1.74 -14.67
C TYR A 153 21.00 2.98 -13.89
N GLN A 154 21.81 3.37 -12.92
CA GLN A 154 21.68 4.60 -12.17
C GLN A 154 22.89 5.50 -12.41
N GLN A 155 22.66 6.81 -12.48
CA GLN A 155 23.70 7.82 -12.55
C GLN A 155 23.35 9.01 -11.66
N THR A 156 24.29 9.41 -10.80
CA THR A 156 24.12 10.54 -9.90
C THR A 156 24.73 11.81 -10.49
N TYR A 157 23.99 12.91 -10.38
CA TYR A 157 24.43 14.24 -10.76
C TYR A 157 24.61 15.09 -9.51
N LYS A 158 25.67 15.90 -9.50
CA LYS A 158 25.91 16.87 -8.44
C LYS A 158 25.81 18.29 -8.97
N ARG A 159 25.24 19.14 -8.14
CA ARG A 159 25.08 20.55 -8.45
C ARG A 159 26.41 21.27 -8.30
N ASN A 160 26.80 21.99 -9.34
CA ASN A 160 27.85 23.00 -9.32
C ASN A 160 27.24 24.32 -9.83
N ASN A 161 27.15 25.32 -8.95
CA ASN A 161 26.38 26.54 -9.18
C ASN A 161 24.91 26.25 -9.55
N ASN A 162 24.49 26.58 -10.77
CA ASN A 162 23.14 26.36 -11.29
C ASN A 162 23.10 25.25 -12.34
N LYS A 163 24.09 24.36 -12.33
CA LYS A 163 24.19 23.25 -13.27
C LYS A 163 24.39 21.94 -12.53
N PHE A 164 23.75 20.90 -13.02
CA PHE A 164 23.95 19.53 -12.59
C PHE A 164 24.78 18.82 -13.63
N VAL A 165 25.89 18.23 -13.19
CA VAL A 165 26.81 17.45 -14.02
C VAL A 165 26.93 16.06 -13.44
N ALA A 166 26.98 15.06 -14.31
CA ALA A 166 27.14 13.67 -13.91
C ALA A 166 28.47 13.50 -13.16
N ASN A 167 28.41 12.94 -11.95
CA ASN A 167 29.59 12.79 -11.09
C ASN A 167 30.29 11.43 -11.29
N VAL A 168 29.56 10.41 -11.75
CA VAL A 168 30.03 9.01 -11.86
C VAL A 168 29.53 8.39 -13.17
N SER A 169 30.22 7.37 -13.67
CA SER A 169 29.73 6.49 -14.73
C SER A 169 28.42 5.82 -14.32
N LYS A 170 27.59 5.45 -15.30
CA LYS A 170 26.35 4.69 -15.09
C LYS A 170 26.68 3.38 -14.33
N GLN A 171 26.06 3.16 -13.18
CA GLN A 171 26.16 1.94 -12.39
C GLN A 171 24.95 1.04 -12.68
N GLU A 172 25.18 -0.23 -12.96
CA GLU A 172 24.08 -1.18 -13.16
C GLU A 172 23.42 -1.52 -11.82
N ILE A 173 22.08 -1.46 -11.77
CA ILE A 173 21.28 -1.86 -10.61
C ILE A 173 21.21 -3.39 -10.61
N LYS A 174 21.73 -4.02 -9.55
CA LYS A 174 21.73 -5.50 -9.41
C LYS A 174 21.08 -5.96 -8.13
N SER A 175 20.96 -5.07 -7.17
CA SER A 175 20.54 -5.40 -5.82
C SER A 175 19.59 -4.36 -5.25
N ILE A 176 18.99 -4.76 -4.14
CA ILE A 176 18.08 -3.98 -3.34
C ILE A 176 18.74 -2.70 -2.78
N ASP A 177 20.03 -2.78 -2.47
CA ASP A 177 20.84 -1.69 -1.91
C ASP A 177 21.10 -0.57 -2.93
N ASP A 178 21.04 -0.88 -4.23
CA ASP A 178 21.18 0.11 -5.30
C ASP A 178 19.97 1.05 -5.41
N LEU A 179 18.83 0.68 -4.79
CA LEU A 179 17.59 1.46 -4.80
C LEU A 179 17.39 2.38 -3.59
N LYS A 180 18.40 2.58 -2.73
CA LYS A 180 18.29 3.38 -1.50
C LYS A 180 17.73 4.80 -1.69
N GLN A 181 17.97 5.38 -2.86
CA GLN A 181 17.52 6.72 -3.20
C GLN A 181 16.35 6.73 -4.21
N PHE A 182 15.86 5.55 -4.58
CA PHE A 182 14.66 5.41 -5.41
C PHE A 182 13.40 5.72 -4.59
N PHE A 183 12.26 5.81 -5.26
CA PHE A 183 10.99 6.20 -4.66
C PHE A 183 9.93 5.11 -4.84
N TYR A 184 8.98 5.06 -3.91
CA TYR A 184 7.81 4.20 -4.03
C TYR A 184 6.69 4.92 -4.79
N THR A 185 5.98 4.23 -5.67
CA THR A 185 4.87 4.81 -6.45
C THR A 185 3.52 4.24 -6.02
N ILE A 186 2.59 5.09 -5.59
CA ILE A 186 1.18 4.73 -5.36
C ILE A 186 0.37 5.25 -6.55
N VAL A 187 -0.33 4.37 -7.26
CA VAL A 187 -1.19 4.76 -8.37
C VAL A 187 -2.63 4.53 -8.00
N VAL A 188 -3.46 5.55 -8.19
CA VAL A 188 -4.91 5.47 -8.03
C VAL A 188 -5.56 5.75 -9.38
N ASN A 189 -6.20 4.74 -9.96
CA ASN A 189 -6.95 4.86 -11.22
C ASN A 189 -8.27 4.08 -11.11
N TYR A 190 -9.40 4.78 -11.07
CA TYR A 190 -10.75 4.19 -11.07
C TYR A 190 -11.41 4.15 -12.46
N SER A 191 -10.66 4.49 -13.52
CA SER A 191 -11.15 4.42 -14.90
C SER A 191 -11.31 2.96 -15.33
N HIS A 192 -12.55 2.54 -15.59
CA HIS A 192 -12.90 1.16 -15.93
C HIS A 192 -12.27 0.69 -17.25
N PHE A 193 -12.01 1.60 -18.18
CA PHE A 193 -11.45 1.28 -19.50
C PHE A 193 -9.91 1.40 -19.56
N ALA A 194 -9.26 1.77 -18.46
CA ALA A 194 -7.81 1.79 -18.37
C ALA A 194 -7.25 0.42 -17.96
N LEU A 195 -5.92 0.25 -18.00
CA LEU A 195 -5.17 -0.83 -17.33
C LEU A 195 -5.74 -2.26 -17.49
N ASN A 196 -6.41 -2.55 -18.61
CA ASN A 196 -6.99 -3.85 -18.89
C ASN A 196 -5.89 -4.78 -19.39
N SER A 197 -5.49 -5.77 -18.59
CA SER A 197 -4.41 -6.69 -18.93
C SER A 197 -4.69 -7.57 -20.17
N LEU A 198 -5.96 -7.68 -20.59
CA LEU A 198 -6.31 -8.31 -21.86
C LEU A 198 -6.02 -7.41 -23.08
N GLU A 199 -5.92 -6.09 -22.89
CA GLU A 199 -5.69 -5.10 -23.95
C GLU A 199 -4.26 -4.54 -23.95
N ILE A 200 -3.67 -4.31 -22.77
CA ILE A 200 -2.32 -3.75 -22.64
C ILE A 200 -1.25 -4.80 -22.33
N GLY A 201 -1.67 -6.04 -22.03
CA GLY A 201 -0.79 -7.16 -21.69
C GLY A 201 -0.76 -7.48 -20.19
N ASP A 202 -0.36 -8.70 -19.84
CA ASP A 202 -0.34 -9.21 -18.46
C ASP A 202 0.84 -8.71 -17.62
N TRP A 203 1.75 -7.94 -18.21
CA TRP A 203 2.87 -7.31 -17.50
C TRP A 203 2.39 -6.39 -16.36
N ILE A 204 1.19 -5.83 -16.48
CA ILE A 204 0.59 -4.94 -15.48
C ILE A 204 0.11 -5.71 -14.23
N ASN A 205 -0.31 -6.97 -14.39
CA ASN A 205 -0.92 -7.78 -13.31
C ASN A 205 -0.05 -7.84 -12.04
N PRO A 206 1.26 -8.15 -12.09
CA PRO A 206 2.08 -8.22 -10.89
C PRO A 206 2.18 -6.88 -10.13
N LEU A 207 1.96 -5.74 -10.79
CA LEU A 207 2.05 -4.40 -10.17
C LEU A 207 0.83 -4.03 -9.31
N PHE A 208 -0.26 -4.81 -9.36
CA PHE A 208 -1.39 -4.66 -8.44
C PHE A 208 -1.19 -5.40 -7.11
N HIS A 209 -0.19 -6.28 -7.02
CA HIS A 209 0.03 -7.11 -5.84
C HIS A 209 1.00 -6.45 -4.85
N LYS A 210 0.60 -6.41 -3.57
CA LYS A 210 1.38 -5.90 -2.43
C LYS A 210 1.83 -6.99 -1.45
N ASN A 211 1.71 -8.26 -1.87
CA ASN A 211 1.97 -9.41 -0.99
C ASN A 211 3.47 -9.62 -0.71
N ASP A 212 4.32 -8.88 -1.43
CA ASP A 212 5.76 -8.84 -1.22
C ASP A 212 6.16 -7.92 -0.06
N GLY A 213 5.20 -7.25 0.60
CA GLY A 213 5.49 -6.31 1.68
C GLY A 213 5.97 -4.94 1.20
N TYR A 214 5.43 -4.45 0.08
CA TYR A 214 5.81 -3.17 -0.54
C TYR A 214 7.26 -3.15 -1.05
N GLN A 215 7.77 -4.29 -1.52
CA GLN A 215 9.11 -4.40 -2.08
C GLN A 215 9.17 -3.99 -3.54
N THR A 216 8.17 -4.34 -4.32
CA THR A 216 8.04 -3.79 -5.66
C THR A 216 7.76 -2.29 -5.53
N PRO A 217 8.55 -1.39 -6.16
CA PRO A 217 8.47 0.07 -5.97
C PRO A 217 7.19 0.74 -6.54
N ILE A 218 6.13 -0.03 -6.74
CA ILE A 218 4.84 0.46 -7.19
C ILE A 218 3.70 -0.38 -6.62
N VAL A 219 2.56 0.26 -6.36
CA VAL A 219 1.27 -0.40 -6.21
C VAL A 219 0.22 0.31 -7.06
N LEU A 220 -0.51 -0.48 -7.84
CA LEU A 220 -1.70 -0.02 -8.57
C LEU A 220 -2.96 -0.32 -7.75
N ASN A 221 -3.83 0.67 -7.56
CA ASN A 221 -5.09 0.52 -6.83
C ASN A 221 -6.26 1.18 -7.61
N PRO A 222 -7.45 0.55 -7.67
CA PRO A 222 -7.82 -0.74 -7.09
C PRO A 222 -7.25 -1.93 -7.86
N MET A 223 -7.23 -3.11 -7.23
CA MET A 223 -6.84 -4.37 -7.86
C MET A 223 -7.74 -4.66 -9.06
N ARG A 224 -7.15 -5.03 -10.20
CA ARG A 224 -7.87 -5.51 -11.39
C ARG A 224 -7.56 -6.96 -11.68
N THR A 225 -8.56 -7.70 -12.14
CA THR A 225 -8.39 -9.06 -12.68
C THR A 225 -8.99 -9.06 -14.08
N ASP A 226 -8.15 -9.25 -15.10
CA ASP A 226 -8.53 -9.13 -16.51
C ASP A 226 -9.23 -7.80 -16.83
N GLY A 227 -8.71 -6.71 -16.26
CA GLY A 227 -9.29 -5.35 -16.36
C GLY A 227 -10.48 -5.09 -15.45
N ILE A 228 -11.08 -6.11 -14.85
CA ILE A 228 -12.29 -5.98 -14.03
C ILE A 228 -11.95 -5.51 -12.61
N ILE A 229 -12.61 -4.45 -12.17
CA ILE A 229 -12.64 -4.00 -10.78
C ILE A 229 -13.83 -4.66 -10.08
N ASP A 230 -13.57 -5.54 -9.13
CA ASP A 230 -14.62 -6.09 -8.25
C ASP A 230 -14.97 -5.05 -7.17
N ILE A 231 -16.03 -4.28 -7.42
CA ILE A 231 -16.47 -3.20 -6.53
C ILE A 231 -16.92 -3.70 -5.16
N ASN A 232 -17.45 -4.93 -5.07
CA ASN A 232 -17.90 -5.49 -3.79
C ASN A 232 -16.71 -5.84 -2.91
N LYS A 233 -15.69 -6.45 -3.51
CA LYS A 233 -14.40 -6.70 -2.85
C LYS A 233 -13.71 -5.39 -2.48
N GLU A 234 -13.72 -4.40 -3.35
CA GLU A 234 -13.11 -3.09 -3.07
C GLU A 234 -13.84 -2.35 -1.95
N LYS A 235 -15.18 -2.41 -1.88
CA LYS A 235 -15.96 -1.91 -0.74
C LYS A 235 -15.56 -2.58 0.56
N TYR A 236 -15.49 -3.93 0.56
CA TYR A 236 -15.05 -4.67 1.73
C TYR A 236 -13.62 -4.29 2.16
N LEU A 237 -12.69 -4.15 1.22
CA LEU A 237 -11.32 -3.73 1.50
C LEU A 237 -11.25 -2.29 2.01
N LEU A 238 -12.02 -1.36 1.43
CA LEU A 238 -12.11 0.02 1.88
C LEU A 238 -12.57 0.09 3.33
N THR A 239 -13.66 -0.57 3.70
CA THR A 239 -14.16 -0.55 5.08
C THR A 239 -13.05 -0.96 6.05
N ARG A 240 -12.23 -1.95 5.68
CA ARG A 240 -11.08 -2.38 6.49
C ARG A 240 -10.00 -1.31 6.61
N ARG A 241 -9.72 -0.57 5.53
CA ARG A 241 -8.76 0.54 5.52
C ARG A 241 -9.26 1.69 6.39
N LEU A 242 -10.55 2.03 6.28
CA LEU A 242 -11.19 3.07 7.08
C LEU A 242 -11.17 2.76 8.57
N LEU A 243 -11.49 1.52 8.97
CA LEU A 243 -11.61 1.16 10.39
C LEU A 243 -10.39 1.52 11.23
N ALA A 244 -9.18 1.30 10.72
CA ALA A 244 -7.99 1.67 11.46
C ALA A 244 -7.95 3.18 11.76
N ASN A 245 -8.24 3.99 10.75
CA ASN A 245 -8.30 5.44 10.87
C ASN A 245 -9.45 5.90 11.80
N LEU A 246 -10.61 5.24 11.73
CA LEU A 246 -11.77 5.58 12.57
C LEU A 246 -11.54 5.29 14.05
N LEU A 247 -10.75 4.27 14.34
CA LEU A 247 -10.46 3.80 15.69
C LEU A 247 -9.29 4.54 16.34
N GLU A 248 -8.59 5.39 15.59
CA GLU A 248 -7.60 6.30 16.19
C GLU A 248 -8.25 7.17 17.26
N PRO A 249 -7.52 7.44 18.35
CA PRO A 249 -8.01 8.33 19.37
C PRO A 249 -8.10 9.74 18.83
N ILE A 250 -9.08 10.48 19.32
CA ILE A 250 -9.29 11.87 18.95
C ILE A 250 -9.49 12.70 20.21
N THR A 251 -9.15 13.97 20.12
CA THR A 251 -9.55 14.95 21.15
C THR A 251 -11.06 15.17 21.06
N GLU A 252 -11.74 15.18 22.21
CA GLU A 252 -13.18 15.41 22.28
C GLU A 252 -13.56 16.75 21.61
N GLY A 253 -14.56 16.72 20.72
CA GLY A 253 -14.98 17.89 19.94
C GLY A 253 -14.18 18.15 18.66
N GLN A 254 -13.22 17.28 18.30
CA GLN A 254 -12.45 17.37 17.05
C GLN A 254 -12.88 16.33 15.99
N GLU A 255 -14.05 15.70 16.14
CA GLU A 255 -14.52 14.67 15.20
C GLU A 255 -14.53 15.15 13.74
N GLU A 256 -14.98 16.38 13.50
CA GLU A 256 -15.08 16.99 12.17
C GLU A 256 -13.71 17.17 11.49
N ASN A 257 -12.68 17.40 12.30
CA ASN A 257 -11.30 17.60 11.85
C ASN A 257 -10.47 16.30 11.88
N SER A 258 -11.08 15.18 12.24
CA SER A 258 -10.41 13.89 12.35
C SER A 258 -10.75 12.98 11.15
N LEU A 259 -10.03 11.86 11.06
CA LEU A 259 -10.32 10.82 10.07
C LEU A 259 -11.67 10.11 10.30
N ARG A 260 -12.42 10.46 11.36
CA ARG A 260 -13.81 10.01 11.55
C ARG A 260 -14.80 10.75 10.67
N ASN A 261 -14.44 11.92 10.13
CA ASN A 261 -15.23 12.59 9.11
C ASN A 261 -14.99 11.91 7.76
N ILE A 262 -15.83 10.94 7.41
CA ILE A 262 -15.58 10.10 6.24
C ILE A 262 -15.84 10.88 4.95
N ALA A 263 -16.91 11.68 4.90
CA ALA A 263 -17.19 12.62 3.81
C ALA A 263 -18.33 13.58 4.19
N ASN A 264 -18.23 14.85 3.82
CA ASN A 264 -19.33 15.84 3.94
C ASN A 264 -19.95 15.89 5.35
N ASN A 265 -19.12 15.92 6.40
CA ASN A 265 -19.55 15.92 7.81
C ASN A 265 -20.31 14.65 8.25
N LYS A 266 -20.19 13.56 7.48
CA LYS A 266 -20.62 12.22 7.90
C LYS A 266 -19.58 11.65 8.87
N ILE A 267 -19.74 12.05 10.12
CA ILE A 267 -18.90 11.59 11.23
C ILE A 267 -19.30 10.17 11.58
N ALA A 268 -18.38 9.23 11.46
CA ALA A 268 -18.56 7.86 11.92
C ALA A 268 -18.80 7.82 13.43
N SER A 269 -19.89 7.17 13.87
CA SER A 269 -20.21 7.02 15.30
C SER A 269 -20.17 5.57 15.77
N ALA A 270 -20.70 4.64 14.97
CA ALA A 270 -20.83 3.26 15.36
C ALA A 270 -20.44 2.29 14.24
N LEU A 271 -20.14 1.06 14.64
CA LEU A 271 -19.89 -0.08 13.78
C LEU A 271 -20.99 -1.11 14.00
N GLU A 272 -21.69 -1.48 12.94
CA GLU A 272 -22.58 -2.64 12.94
C GLU A 272 -21.80 -3.85 12.42
N LEU A 273 -21.67 -4.87 13.27
CA LEU A 273 -20.94 -6.10 12.97
C LEU A 273 -21.93 -7.24 12.78
N SER A 274 -21.72 -8.04 11.75
CA SER A 274 -22.37 -9.33 11.60
C SER A 274 -21.34 -10.37 11.19
N TYR A 275 -21.49 -11.58 11.72
CA TYR A 275 -20.68 -12.71 11.31
C TYR A 275 -21.38 -13.45 10.18
N ASN A 276 -20.62 -13.84 9.15
CA ASN A 276 -21.09 -14.64 8.01
C ASN A 276 -22.45 -14.18 7.43
N PRO A 277 -22.48 -13.27 6.45
CA PRO A 277 -23.74 -12.75 5.91
C PRO A 277 -24.61 -13.82 5.22
N ASN A 278 -24.07 -15.02 4.99
CA ASN A 278 -24.83 -16.15 4.46
C ASN A 278 -25.26 -17.10 5.60
N PRO A 279 -26.56 -17.12 5.97
CA PRO A 279 -27.07 -17.96 7.06
C PRO A 279 -26.95 -19.47 6.80
N ASN A 280 -26.71 -19.88 5.55
CA ASN A 280 -26.60 -21.29 5.17
C ASN A 280 -25.15 -21.84 5.19
N ALA A 281 -24.16 -20.99 5.46
CA ALA A 281 -22.76 -21.42 5.52
C ALA A 281 -22.36 -21.82 6.96
N THR A 282 -21.56 -22.88 7.09
CA THR A 282 -21.08 -23.37 8.38
C THR A 282 -20.22 -22.31 9.06
N LEU A 283 -20.56 -21.97 10.30
CA LEU A 283 -19.88 -20.94 11.08
C LEU A 283 -18.49 -21.41 11.55
N GLU A 284 -18.36 -22.69 11.89
CA GLU A 284 -17.09 -23.25 12.33
C GLU A 284 -16.46 -24.07 11.20
N GLU A 285 -15.17 -23.83 10.95
CA GLU A 285 -14.35 -24.76 10.19
C GLU A 285 -13.48 -25.58 11.14
N PRO A 286 -13.44 -26.91 10.97
CA PRO A 286 -12.76 -27.80 11.90
C PRO A 286 -11.25 -27.55 11.91
N ILE A 287 -10.67 -27.65 13.10
CA ILE A 287 -9.22 -27.65 13.32
C ILE A 287 -8.87 -29.01 13.92
N ASP A 288 -7.75 -29.58 13.49
CA ASP A 288 -7.16 -30.74 14.16
C ASP A 288 -6.93 -30.46 15.66
N SER A 289 -7.33 -31.40 16.52
CA SER A 289 -7.28 -31.21 17.98
C SER A 289 -5.86 -30.95 18.47
N THR A 290 -4.86 -31.63 17.91
CA THR A 290 -3.46 -31.47 18.31
C THR A 290 -2.90 -30.11 17.89
N VAL A 291 -3.34 -29.59 16.73
CA VAL A 291 -2.98 -28.24 16.29
C VAL A 291 -3.64 -27.20 17.19
N ARG A 292 -4.91 -27.40 17.55
CA ARG A 292 -5.67 -26.51 18.44
C ARG A 292 -5.01 -26.41 19.82
N GLU A 293 -4.64 -27.54 20.43
CA GLU A 293 -3.94 -27.59 21.71
C GLU A 293 -2.62 -26.81 21.66
N LYS A 294 -1.77 -27.09 20.65
CA LYS A 294 -0.50 -26.38 20.46
C LYS A 294 -0.64 -24.87 20.25
N LEU A 295 -1.71 -24.43 19.59
CA LEU A 295 -2.02 -23.00 19.44
C LEU A 295 -2.35 -22.38 20.80
N ILE A 296 -3.23 -23.02 21.57
CA ILE A 296 -3.64 -22.54 22.90
C ILE A 296 -2.44 -22.45 23.84
N GLU A 297 -1.61 -23.50 23.91
CA GLU A 297 -0.37 -23.50 24.71
C GLU A 297 0.55 -22.34 24.30
N ALA A 298 0.71 -22.10 23.00
CA ALA A 298 1.52 -21.00 22.51
C ALA A 298 0.92 -19.63 22.85
N PHE A 299 -0.40 -19.47 22.84
CA PHE A 299 -1.06 -18.22 23.26
C PHE A 299 -0.89 -17.98 24.75
N GLN A 300 -1.05 -19.02 25.58
CA GLN A 300 -0.82 -18.93 27.02
C GLN A 300 0.60 -18.51 27.34
N GLN A 301 1.59 -19.14 26.68
CA GLN A 301 2.99 -18.86 26.90
C GLN A 301 3.40 -17.45 26.45
N HIS A 302 2.96 -17.02 25.27
CA HIS A 302 3.50 -15.79 24.64
C HIS A 302 2.61 -14.57 24.85
N PHE A 303 1.28 -14.73 24.87
CA PHE A 303 0.31 -13.62 25.02
C PHE A 303 -0.31 -13.53 26.42
N GLU A 304 0.06 -14.45 27.33
CA GLU A 304 -0.23 -14.35 28.76
C GLU A 304 -1.74 -14.32 29.07
N PHE A 305 -2.52 -15.21 28.45
CA PHE A 305 -3.95 -15.40 28.76
C PHE A 305 -4.37 -16.86 28.60
N GLN A 306 -5.43 -17.27 29.33
CA GLN A 306 -5.95 -18.63 29.30
C GLN A 306 -7.26 -18.72 28.51
N ILE A 307 -7.43 -19.84 27.81
CA ILE A 307 -8.69 -20.24 27.20
C ILE A 307 -9.15 -21.49 27.95
N THR A 308 -10.31 -21.42 28.60
CA THR A 308 -10.86 -22.49 29.42
C THR A 308 -11.54 -23.57 28.57
N GLU A 309 -11.65 -24.80 29.08
CA GLU A 309 -12.43 -25.86 28.41
C GLU A 309 -13.90 -25.46 28.23
N GLN A 310 -14.48 -24.74 29.19
CA GLN A 310 -15.85 -24.24 29.07
C GLN A 310 -16.02 -23.30 27.87
N GLN A 311 -15.04 -22.43 27.60
CA GLN A 311 -15.04 -21.58 26.42
C GLN A 311 -14.88 -22.39 25.13
N LEU A 312 -13.97 -23.37 25.10
CA LEU A 312 -13.80 -24.23 23.92
C LEU A 312 -15.08 -25.00 23.57
N ASN A 313 -15.83 -25.42 24.59
CA ASN A 313 -17.05 -26.22 24.41
C ASN A 313 -18.28 -25.38 24.06
N ASN A 314 -18.37 -24.14 24.54
CA ASN A 314 -19.61 -23.36 24.47
C ASN A 314 -19.50 -22.00 23.76
N ASP A 315 -18.29 -21.51 23.51
CA ASP A 315 -18.07 -20.18 22.93
C ASP A 315 -17.71 -20.28 21.44
N LEU A 316 -18.72 -20.06 20.60
CA LEU A 316 -18.60 -20.05 19.14
C LEU A 316 -17.54 -19.03 18.67
N PHE A 317 -17.37 -17.91 19.37
CA PHE A 317 -16.40 -16.88 18.97
C PHE A 317 -14.98 -17.35 19.15
N VAL A 318 -14.71 -18.03 20.25
CA VAL A 318 -13.41 -18.62 20.51
C VAL A 318 -13.06 -19.61 19.40
N ASN A 319 -13.96 -20.53 19.06
CA ASN A 319 -13.72 -21.54 18.02
C ASN A 319 -13.53 -20.94 16.62
N VAL A 320 -14.41 -20.00 16.22
CA VAL A 320 -14.29 -19.29 14.93
C VAL A 320 -12.97 -18.54 14.83
N THR A 321 -12.57 -17.86 15.91
CA THR A 321 -11.34 -17.06 15.92
C THR A 321 -10.10 -17.95 15.88
N LEU A 322 -10.10 -19.09 16.58
CA LEU A 322 -9.04 -20.10 16.47
C LEU A 322 -8.91 -20.63 15.03
N SER A 323 -10.02 -20.96 14.37
CA SER A 323 -10.02 -21.46 12.99
C SER A 323 -9.51 -20.40 12.01
N TYR A 324 -9.90 -19.15 12.23
CA TYR A 324 -9.40 -18.01 11.47
C TYR A 324 -7.89 -17.82 11.64
N ILE A 325 -7.38 -17.83 12.87
CA ILE A 325 -5.94 -17.71 13.16
C ILE A 325 -5.17 -18.84 12.47
N HIS A 326 -5.61 -20.09 12.63
CA HIS A 326 -4.96 -21.25 12.03
C HIS A 326 -4.85 -21.12 10.50
N LYS A 327 -5.95 -20.79 9.81
CA LYS A 327 -5.95 -20.56 8.35
C LYS A 327 -5.03 -19.42 7.92
N LYS A 328 -4.99 -18.33 8.69
CA LYS A 328 -4.13 -17.18 8.37
C LYS A 328 -2.66 -17.55 8.52
N LEU A 329 -2.30 -18.29 9.57
CA LEU A 329 -0.94 -18.80 9.75
C LEU A 329 -0.51 -19.71 8.59
N ILE A 330 -1.38 -20.63 8.14
CA ILE A 330 -1.14 -21.44 6.94
C ILE A 330 -0.95 -20.52 5.73
N LYS A 331 -1.88 -19.59 5.49
CA LYS A 331 -1.79 -18.68 4.34
C LYS A 331 -0.47 -17.91 4.34
N MET A 332 -0.06 -17.38 5.50
CA MET A 332 1.20 -16.65 5.65
C MET A 332 2.42 -17.55 5.40
N ALA A 333 2.45 -18.75 5.97
CA ALA A 333 3.56 -19.69 5.78
C ALA A 333 3.73 -20.15 4.32
N PHE A 334 2.64 -20.15 3.53
CA PHE A 334 2.64 -20.54 2.12
C PHE A 334 2.62 -19.35 1.13
N SER A 335 2.70 -18.12 1.66
CA SER A 335 2.74 -16.87 0.87
C SER A 335 4.17 -16.40 0.58
N ASP A 336 4.30 -15.21 -0.02
CA ASP A 336 5.57 -14.66 -0.49
C ASP A 336 6.41 -13.99 0.59
N TYR A 337 5.87 -13.85 1.81
CA TYR A 337 6.64 -13.42 2.99
C TYR A 337 7.73 -14.45 3.31
N LYS A 338 8.95 -14.19 2.81
CA LYS A 338 10.12 -15.08 2.96
C LYS A 338 10.32 -15.54 4.40
N ILE A 339 10.15 -14.61 5.35
CA ILE A 339 10.34 -14.85 6.78
C ILE A 339 9.41 -15.90 7.39
N PHE A 340 8.23 -16.13 6.80
CA PHE A 340 7.26 -17.10 7.30
C PHE A 340 7.33 -18.44 6.58
N LYS A 341 8.04 -18.54 5.45
CA LYS A 341 8.23 -19.81 4.71
C LYS A 341 8.91 -20.88 5.56
N ARG A 342 9.73 -20.49 6.55
CA ARG A 342 10.36 -21.42 7.49
C ARG A 342 9.39 -22.15 8.42
N TYR A 343 8.13 -21.72 8.54
CA TYR A 343 7.10 -22.39 9.34
C TYR A 343 6.17 -23.29 8.51
N ARG A 344 6.40 -23.37 7.20
CA ARG A 344 5.67 -24.27 6.31
C ARG A 344 6.09 -25.71 6.54
N GLU A 345 5.12 -26.60 6.66
CA GLU A 345 5.30 -28.03 6.38
C GLU A 345 5.12 -28.25 4.86
N PRO A 346 6.12 -28.71 4.10
CA PRO A 346 5.97 -28.83 2.65
C PRO A 346 5.08 -30.01 2.23
N LYS A 347 5.07 -31.10 3.02
CA LYS A 347 4.38 -32.36 2.68
C LYS A 347 2.88 -32.30 2.91
N GLU A 348 2.45 -31.55 3.92
CA GLU A 348 1.06 -31.32 4.27
C GLU A 348 0.78 -29.82 4.22
N ARG A 349 -0.43 -29.39 3.88
CA ARG A 349 -0.77 -27.95 3.91
C ARG A 349 -0.97 -27.46 5.35
N ASN A 350 0.09 -27.56 6.17
CA ASN A 350 0.09 -27.40 7.61
C ASN A 350 1.30 -26.56 8.09
N ILE A 351 1.36 -26.29 9.39
CA ILE A 351 2.37 -25.46 10.05
C ILE A 351 3.28 -26.34 10.91
N LYS A 352 4.60 -26.10 10.82
CA LYS A 352 5.58 -26.66 11.76
C LYS A 352 6.00 -25.63 12.81
N ASN A 353 6.40 -26.10 13.99
CA ASN A 353 6.89 -25.27 15.09
C ASN A 353 5.93 -24.12 15.47
N ILE A 354 4.65 -24.45 15.72
CA ILE A 354 3.59 -23.49 16.07
C ILE A 354 4.04 -22.53 17.17
N ASN A 355 4.64 -23.04 18.25
CA ASN A 355 5.10 -22.22 19.36
C ASN A 355 6.09 -21.12 18.93
N ALA A 356 7.12 -21.49 18.15
CA ALA A 356 8.10 -20.53 17.63
C ALA A 356 7.49 -19.56 16.62
N TYR A 357 6.48 -19.99 15.87
CA TYR A 357 5.77 -19.11 14.94
C TYR A 357 4.95 -18.06 15.70
N ILE A 358 4.16 -18.46 16.70
CA ILE A 358 3.40 -17.53 17.55
C ILE A 358 4.32 -16.56 18.30
N ARG A 359 5.48 -17.01 18.79
CA ARG A 359 6.50 -16.12 19.34
C ARG A 359 6.94 -15.04 18.34
N ARG A 360 7.28 -15.44 17.11
CA ARG A 360 7.66 -14.49 16.04
C ARG A 360 6.52 -13.55 15.67
N ILE A 361 5.26 -14.00 15.74
CA ILE A 361 4.08 -13.13 15.53
C ILE A 361 3.99 -12.06 16.63
N LYS A 362 4.24 -12.41 17.90
CA LYS A 362 4.24 -11.44 19.01
C LYS A 362 5.36 -10.40 18.84
N GLU A 363 6.56 -10.86 18.50
CA GLU A 363 7.76 -10.03 18.37
C GLU A 363 7.77 -9.17 17.10
N SER A 364 6.98 -9.52 16.08
CA SER A 364 6.97 -8.77 14.82
C SER A 364 6.03 -7.55 14.87
N ASP A 365 6.56 -6.44 14.38
CA ASP A 365 5.81 -5.20 14.12
C ASP A 365 5.43 -5.03 12.63
N SER A 366 5.62 -6.08 11.83
CA SER A 366 5.23 -6.08 10.43
C SER A 366 3.72 -6.10 10.25
N HIS A 367 3.19 -5.27 9.34
CA HIS A 367 1.79 -5.29 8.93
C HIS A 367 1.29 -6.68 8.48
N ALA A 368 2.21 -7.55 8.02
CA ALA A 368 1.91 -8.93 7.65
C ALA A 368 1.29 -9.74 8.80
N VAL A 369 1.67 -9.44 10.06
CA VAL A 369 1.19 -10.18 11.24
C VAL A 369 -0.04 -9.58 11.89
N PHE A 370 -0.40 -8.33 11.57
CA PHE A 370 -1.43 -7.57 12.30
C PHE A 370 -2.77 -8.30 12.36
N LYS A 371 -3.16 -8.99 11.29
CA LYS A 371 -4.42 -9.76 11.24
C LYS A 371 -4.44 -10.95 12.20
N VAL A 372 -3.30 -11.59 12.42
CA VAL A 372 -3.18 -12.75 13.33
C VAL A 372 -3.01 -12.26 14.75
N LYS A 373 -2.07 -11.35 14.97
CA LYS A 373 -1.80 -10.72 16.28
C LYS A 373 -3.07 -10.07 16.84
N GLY A 374 -3.79 -9.32 16.00
CA GLY A 374 -5.09 -8.74 16.33
C GLY A 374 -6.16 -9.77 16.70
N ALA A 375 -6.28 -10.87 15.95
CA ALA A 375 -7.23 -11.93 16.30
C ALA A 375 -6.90 -12.61 17.64
N ILE A 376 -5.61 -12.75 17.98
CA ILE A 376 -5.18 -13.26 19.29
C ILE A 376 -5.54 -12.28 20.40
N LEU A 377 -5.33 -10.97 20.19
CA LEU A 377 -5.76 -9.93 21.14
C LEU A 377 -7.29 -9.91 21.30
N TYR A 378 -8.04 -10.13 20.23
CA TYR A 378 -9.48 -10.29 20.32
C TYR A 378 -9.88 -11.53 21.13
N LEU A 379 -9.19 -12.67 21.00
CA LEU A 379 -9.41 -13.81 21.91
C LEU A 379 -9.14 -13.44 23.39
N LYS A 380 -8.10 -12.65 23.65
CA LYS A 380 -7.74 -12.22 25.01
C LYS A 380 -8.73 -11.22 25.61
N TYR A 381 -9.29 -10.32 24.80
CA TYR A 381 -10.06 -9.16 25.27
C TYR A 381 -11.49 -9.06 24.72
N TYR A 382 -12.05 -10.10 24.09
CA TYR A 382 -13.35 -10.00 23.42
C TYR A 382 -14.49 -9.55 24.33
N GLN A 383 -14.49 -9.91 25.61
CA GLN A 383 -15.54 -9.48 26.54
C GLN A 383 -15.58 -7.96 26.71
N THR A 384 -14.43 -7.28 26.64
CA THR A 384 -14.34 -5.82 26.71
C THR A 384 -14.46 -5.18 25.33
N LEU A 385 -13.84 -5.78 24.31
CA LEU A 385 -13.86 -5.26 22.93
C LEU A 385 -15.23 -5.43 22.25
N LEU A 386 -15.98 -6.46 22.63
CA LEU A 386 -17.24 -6.90 22.02
C LEU A 386 -18.28 -7.20 23.13
N PRO A 387 -18.69 -6.21 23.94
CA PRO A 387 -19.55 -6.44 25.12
C PRO A 387 -20.93 -7.03 24.78
N ASN A 388 -21.43 -6.79 23.56
CA ASN A 388 -22.72 -7.27 23.07
C ASN A 388 -22.59 -8.42 22.05
N LEU A 389 -21.52 -9.21 22.14
CA LEU A 389 -21.23 -10.24 21.16
C LEU A 389 -22.29 -11.35 21.16
N ASP A 390 -23.04 -11.43 20.07
CA ASP A 390 -23.78 -12.63 19.66
C ASP A 390 -23.40 -12.92 18.21
N LEU A 391 -22.54 -13.92 17.96
CA LEU A 391 -22.12 -14.25 16.59
C LEU A 391 -23.27 -14.67 15.67
N LYS A 392 -24.43 -15.02 16.20
CA LYS A 392 -25.59 -15.41 15.41
C LYS A 392 -26.44 -14.20 14.99
N LYS A 393 -26.17 -13.01 15.53
CA LYS A 393 -26.97 -11.81 15.28
C LYS A 393 -26.07 -10.61 14.98
N PRO A 394 -26.56 -9.61 14.24
CA PRO A 394 -25.88 -8.32 14.16
C PRO A 394 -25.83 -7.66 15.54
N PHE A 395 -24.73 -6.97 15.84
CA PHE A 395 -24.58 -6.15 17.04
C PHE A 395 -23.83 -4.86 16.70
N SER A 396 -23.98 -3.83 17.54
CA SER A 396 -23.37 -2.52 17.36
C SER A 396 -22.26 -2.25 18.37
N LEU A 397 -21.22 -1.53 17.94
CA LEU A 397 -20.14 -1.00 18.78
C LEU A 397 -19.99 0.50 18.54
N GLU A 398 -19.98 1.29 19.60
CA GLU A 398 -19.62 2.70 19.54
C GLU A 398 -18.12 2.86 19.26
N ILE A 399 -17.76 3.67 18.26
CA ILE A 399 -16.37 3.91 17.86
C ILE A 399 -15.58 4.53 19.00
N ASP A 400 -16.17 5.49 19.74
CA ASP A 400 -15.53 6.10 20.90
C ASP A 400 -15.23 5.11 22.02
N GLY A 401 -16.20 4.25 22.34
CA GLY A 401 -16.03 3.21 23.35
C GLY A 401 -14.94 2.20 22.96
N LEU A 402 -14.91 1.81 21.69
CA LEU A 402 -13.90 0.90 21.18
C LEU A 402 -12.51 1.55 21.14
N SER A 403 -12.40 2.81 20.69
CA SER A 403 -11.15 3.56 20.67
C SER A 403 -10.54 3.72 22.07
N LYS A 404 -11.35 4.05 23.09
CA LYS A 404 -10.91 4.12 24.49
C LYS A 404 -10.42 2.76 25.00
N THR A 405 -11.16 1.69 24.71
CA THR A 405 -10.75 0.31 25.07
C THR A 405 -9.41 -0.06 24.41
N ILE A 406 -9.21 0.33 23.15
CA ILE A 406 -7.94 0.10 22.43
C ILE A 406 -6.79 0.83 23.11
N GLN A 407 -6.97 2.10 23.51
CA GLN A 407 -5.94 2.84 24.26
C GLN A 407 -5.57 2.18 25.58
N GLU A 408 -6.53 1.60 26.29
CA GLU A 408 -6.24 0.84 27.52
C GLU A 408 -5.44 -0.42 27.24
N ILE A 409 -5.77 -1.15 26.17
CA ILE A 409 -5.02 -2.35 25.76
C ILE A 409 -3.59 -1.96 25.34
N GLN A 410 -3.43 -0.86 24.60
CA GLN A 410 -2.11 -0.33 24.22
C GLN A 410 -1.22 -0.04 25.43
N LYS A 411 -1.80 0.41 26.54
CA LYS A 411 -1.06 0.66 27.80
C LYS A 411 -0.77 -0.63 28.58
N LYS A 412 -1.59 -1.67 28.41
CA LYS A 412 -1.48 -2.95 29.13
C LYS A 412 -0.49 -3.90 28.47
N GLU A 413 -0.42 -3.92 27.14
CA GLU A 413 0.43 -4.83 26.39
C GLU A 413 1.89 -4.36 26.32
N SER A 414 2.82 -5.31 26.42
CA SER A 414 4.27 -5.05 26.40
C SER A 414 4.87 -4.88 25.01
N PHE A 415 4.07 -5.08 23.96
CA PHE A 415 4.46 -5.01 22.56
C PHE A 415 3.59 -4.01 21.81
N MET A 416 4.02 -3.61 20.61
CA MET A 416 3.27 -2.65 19.80
C MET A 416 1.85 -3.14 19.51
N VAL A 417 0.86 -2.33 19.89
CA VAL A 417 -0.56 -2.48 19.52
C VAL A 417 -1.01 -1.22 18.79
N ASN A 418 -1.62 -1.39 17.62
CA ASN A 418 -2.18 -0.28 16.84
C ASN A 418 -3.62 -0.57 16.40
N THR A 419 -4.30 0.45 15.90
CA THR A 419 -5.70 0.39 15.45
C THR A 419 -5.92 -0.56 14.27
N PHE A 420 -4.92 -0.79 13.42
CA PHE A 420 -4.98 -1.80 12.35
C PHE A 420 -5.07 -3.21 12.91
N MET A 421 -4.28 -3.53 13.94
CA MET A 421 -4.37 -4.81 14.66
C MET A 421 -5.71 -4.93 15.39
N MET A 422 -6.17 -3.82 15.98
CA MET A 422 -7.36 -3.79 16.84
C MET A 422 -8.66 -3.55 16.09
N SER A 423 -8.63 -3.46 14.75
CA SER A 423 -9.83 -3.52 13.95
C SER A 423 -10.50 -4.89 14.12
N PRO A 424 -11.84 -4.99 14.19
CA PRO A 424 -12.52 -6.28 14.37
C PRO A 424 -12.03 -7.33 13.38
N PRO A 425 -11.92 -8.62 13.72
CA PRO A 425 -11.35 -9.64 12.81
C PRO A 425 -12.00 -9.71 11.43
N SER A 426 -11.25 -10.23 10.43
CA SER A 426 -11.67 -10.18 9.02
C SER A 426 -12.90 -11.00 8.66
N PHE A 427 -13.34 -11.87 9.57
CA PHE A 427 -14.54 -12.69 9.38
C PHE A 427 -15.84 -11.95 9.73
N PHE A 428 -15.77 -10.78 10.36
CA PHE A 428 -16.92 -9.89 10.48
C PHE A 428 -17.18 -9.16 9.16
N TYR A 429 -18.44 -9.08 8.77
CA TYR A 429 -18.94 -8.02 7.92
C TYR A 429 -19.18 -6.79 8.79
N ILE A 430 -18.75 -5.62 8.33
CA ILE A 430 -18.79 -4.39 9.12
C ILE A 430 -19.46 -3.31 8.27
N ASN A 431 -20.47 -2.68 8.83
CA ASN A 431 -21.10 -1.49 8.28
C ASN A 431 -20.78 -0.30 9.20
N ILE A 432 -20.36 0.81 8.61
CA ILE A 432 -20.04 2.03 9.37
C ILE A 432 -21.31 2.89 9.41
N VAL A 433 -21.73 3.25 10.61
CA VAL A 433 -22.91 4.07 10.87
C VAL A 433 -22.44 5.48 11.27
N PRO A 434 -22.79 6.53 10.51
CA PRO A 434 -22.52 7.91 10.88
C PRO A 434 -23.55 8.47 11.89
N LYS A 435 -23.19 9.56 12.57
CA LYS A 435 -24.02 10.25 13.58
C LYS A 435 -25.39 10.68 13.06
N ASP A 436 -25.49 10.98 11.77
CA ASP A 436 -26.75 11.41 11.12
C ASP A 436 -27.70 10.24 10.78
N GLY A 437 -27.30 9.00 11.08
CA GLY A 437 -28.07 7.79 10.79
C GLY A 437 -28.12 7.43 9.30
N SER A 438 -27.39 8.14 8.44
CA SER A 438 -27.30 7.81 7.02
C SER A 438 -26.55 6.49 6.81
N SER A 439 -26.72 5.83 5.66
CA SER A 439 -25.94 4.63 5.36
C SER A 439 -24.77 4.97 4.44
N PHE A 440 -23.66 4.25 4.54
CA PHE A 440 -22.60 4.34 3.53
C PHE A 440 -23.14 4.04 2.11
N GLY A 441 -24.23 3.28 2.01
CA GLY A 441 -24.95 3.03 0.76
C GLY A 441 -25.58 4.28 0.14
N SER A 442 -26.03 5.25 0.95
CA SER A 442 -26.68 6.48 0.48
C SER A 442 -25.71 7.56 -0.01
N LEU A 443 -24.39 7.35 0.15
CA LEU A 443 -23.38 8.20 -0.48
C LEU A 443 -23.53 8.18 -2.00
N SER A 444 -23.39 9.34 -2.62
CA SER A 444 -23.28 9.49 -4.07
C SER A 444 -22.04 8.76 -4.62
N SER A 445 -22.03 8.50 -5.93
CA SER A 445 -20.90 7.82 -6.58
C SER A 445 -19.58 8.57 -6.42
N GLY A 446 -19.57 9.90 -6.57
CA GLY A 446 -18.36 10.69 -6.40
C GLY A 446 -17.92 10.82 -4.93
N GLU A 447 -18.83 10.86 -3.94
CA GLU A 447 -18.45 10.75 -2.52
C GLU A 447 -17.76 9.42 -2.26
N LYS A 448 -18.35 8.32 -2.73
CA LYS A 448 -17.77 6.98 -2.60
C LYS A 448 -16.38 6.96 -3.22
N GLN A 449 -16.19 7.43 -4.44
CA GLN A 449 -14.89 7.42 -5.10
C GLN A 449 -13.85 8.28 -4.38
N LYS A 450 -14.25 9.46 -3.87
CA LYS A 450 -13.35 10.32 -3.08
C LYS A 450 -12.88 9.61 -1.81
N ILE A 451 -13.80 8.98 -1.07
CA ILE A 451 -13.46 8.18 0.11
C ILE A 451 -12.54 7.01 -0.28
N HIS A 452 -12.89 6.29 -1.33
CA HIS A 452 -12.15 5.13 -1.83
C HIS A 452 -10.71 5.50 -2.19
N SER A 453 -10.51 6.59 -2.93
CA SER A 453 -9.20 7.05 -3.38
C SER A 453 -8.34 7.56 -2.24
N ILE A 454 -8.83 8.52 -1.43
CA ILE A 454 -8.09 9.09 -0.31
C ILE A 454 -7.72 8.02 0.73
N SER A 455 -8.68 7.18 1.13
CA SER A 455 -8.43 6.13 2.13
C SER A 455 -7.43 5.08 1.63
N SER A 456 -7.42 4.81 0.33
CA SER A 456 -6.43 3.89 -0.26
C SER A 456 -5.03 4.48 -0.23
N ILE A 457 -4.88 5.78 -0.52
CA ILE A 457 -3.61 6.50 -0.41
C ILE A 457 -3.10 6.46 1.03
N VAL A 458 -3.92 6.91 1.99
CA VAL A 458 -3.58 6.91 3.43
C VAL A 458 -3.17 5.52 3.89
N TYR A 459 -3.94 4.49 3.52
CA TYR A 459 -3.60 3.10 3.83
C TYR A 459 -2.23 2.68 3.29
N HIS A 460 -1.90 3.02 2.05
CA HIS A 460 -0.60 2.68 1.46
C HIS A 460 0.53 3.43 2.15
N LEU A 461 0.36 4.72 2.46
CA LEU A 461 1.33 5.52 3.21
C LEU A 461 1.62 4.93 4.59
N ILE A 462 0.58 4.57 5.34
CA ILE A 462 0.75 3.98 6.68
C ILE A 462 1.51 2.65 6.61
N ASN A 463 1.19 1.79 5.64
CA ASN A 463 1.91 0.52 5.50
C ASN A 463 3.37 0.72 5.08
N LEU A 464 3.66 1.66 4.18
CA LEU A 464 5.03 2.01 3.79
C LEU A 464 5.85 2.50 5.00
N ASN A 465 5.24 3.35 5.84
CA ASN A 465 5.87 3.82 7.07
C ASN A 465 6.13 2.67 8.07
N SER A 466 5.23 1.69 8.17
CA SER A 466 5.43 0.52 9.04
C SER A 466 6.60 -0.37 8.62
N VAL A 467 6.94 -0.38 7.32
CA VAL A 467 8.08 -1.15 6.83
C VAL A 467 9.38 -0.55 7.37
N GLU A 468 9.50 0.78 7.47
CA GLU A 468 10.69 1.48 8.01
C GLU A 468 11.06 1.07 9.44
N GLN A 469 10.07 0.69 10.25
CA GLN A 469 10.28 0.26 11.64
C GLN A 469 10.89 -1.15 11.76
N LEU A 470 11.01 -1.90 10.66
CA LEU A 470 11.64 -3.22 10.61
C LEU A 470 13.18 -3.18 10.58
N LYS A 471 13.81 -2.06 10.97
CA LYS A 471 15.24 -1.97 11.30
C LYS A 471 15.54 -2.84 12.54
N GLU A 472 15.35 -4.15 12.44
CA GLU A 472 15.97 -5.08 13.38
C GLU A 472 17.48 -5.07 13.08
N GLU A 473 18.29 -4.55 14.02
CA GLU A 473 19.76 -4.61 14.02
C GLU A 473 20.33 -6.05 14.04
N LYS A 474 19.48 -7.07 13.84
CA LYS A 474 19.79 -8.50 13.87
C LYS A 474 19.18 -9.29 12.70
N ALA A 475 18.64 -8.63 11.67
CA ALA A 475 18.18 -9.34 10.46
C ALA A 475 19.39 -9.91 9.69
N GLU A 476 19.34 -11.20 9.36
CA GLU A 476 20.33 -11.79 8.45
C GLU A 476 20.32 -11.05 7.10
N GLU A 477 21.42 -11.06 6.34
CA GLU A 477 21.51 -10.37 5.04
C GLU A 477 20.43 -10.83 4.04
N SER A 478 19.91 -12.05 4.22
CA SER A 478 18.81 -12.64 3.46
C SER A 478 17.42 -12.06 3.79
N GLU A 479 17.29 -11.29 4.88
CA GLU A 479 16.07 -10.70 5.43
C GLU A 479 15.97 -9.17 5.24
N LYS A 480 16.94 -8.53 4.57
CA LYS A 480 16.88 -7.09 4.25
C LYS A 480 15.70 -6.77 3.32
N ILE A 481 14.97 -5.70 3.66
CA ILE A 481 13.76 -5.21 2.98
C ILE A 481 14.06 -3.80 2.43
N ILE A 482 13.57 -3.45 1.23
CA ILE A 482 13.70 -2.06 0.71
C ILE A 482 12.89 -1.12 1.57
N HIS A 483 13.50 0.02 1.90
CA HIS A 483 12.82 1.19 2.43
C HIS A 483 12.92 2.32 1.41
N TYR A 484 11.82 3.05 1.26
CA TYR A 484 11.73 4.18 0.32
C TYR A 484 11.54 5.46 1.11
N ASN A 485 12.54 6.36 1.05
CA ASN A 485 12.46 7.67 1.70
C ASN A 485 11.57 8.66 0.93
N TYR A 486 11.23 8.32 -0.30
CA TYR A 486 10.48 9.18 -1.22
C TYR A 486 9.26 8.45 -1.74
N ILE A 487 8.13 9.16 -1.81
CA ILE A 487 6.86 8.62 -2.27
C ILE A 487 6.33 9.49 -3.41
N ASN A 488 5.95 8.83 -4.50
CA ASN A 488 5.27 9.41 -5.65
C ASN A 488 3.81 8.93 -5.66
N ILE A 489 2.85 9.85 -5.69
CA ILE A 489 1.43 9.52 -5.81
C ILE A 489 0.95 9.95 -7.20
N ILE A 490 0.46 9.00 -7.98
CA ILE A 490 -0.12 9.22 -9.31
C ILE A 490 -1.63 9.10 -9.19
N LEU A 491 -2.31 10.20 -9.53
CA LEU A 491 -3.76 10.30 -9.59
C LEU A 491 -4.15 10.33 -11.06
N ASP A 492 -4.64 9.21 -11.59
CA ASP A 492 -4.92 9.06 -13.02
C ASP A 492 -6.43 8.95 -13.26
N GLU A 493 -6.96 9.91 -14.01
CA GLU A 493 -8.40 10.17 -14.19
C GLU A 493 -9.18 10.11 -12.88
N ILE A 494 -8.64 10.75 -11.85
CA ILE A 494 -9.20 10.68 -10.50
C ILE A 494 -10.50 11.46 -10.37
N GLU A 495 -10.68 12.46 -11.23
CA GLU A 495 -11.83 13.35 -11.30
C GLU A 495 -13.08 12.71 -11.91
N LEU A 496 -12.97 11.49 -12.44
CA LEU A 496 -14.13 10.73 -12.89
C LEU A 496 -15.20 10.71 -11.79
N TYR A 497 -16.48 10.87 -12.17
CA TYR A 497 -17.63 10.93 -11.26
C TYR A 497 -17.65 12.09 -10.24
N TYR A 498 -16.66 12.99 -10.21
CA TYR A 498 -16.66 14.12 -9.28
C TYR A 498 -17.51 15.28 -9.78
N HIS A 499 -18.37 15.79 -8.89
CA HIS A 499 -18.95 17.12 -9.04
C HIS A 499 -17.82 18.16 -9.10
N PRO A 500 -17.94 19.27 -9.87
CA PRO A 500 -16.87 20.27 -10.01
C PRO A 500 -16.33 20.81 -8.69
N GLU A 501 -17.19 20.90 -7.67
CA GLU A 501 -16.79 21.26 -6.31
C GLU A 501 -15.74 20.31 -5.73
N TRP A 502 -15.91 18.99 -5.89
CA TRP A 502 -14.94 18.02 -5.40
C TRP A 502 -13.66 18.00 -6.21
N GLN A 503 -13.71 18.29 -7.50
CA GLN A 503 -12.49 18.46 -8.30
C GLN A 503 -11.65 19.61 -7.75
N ARG A 504 -12.29 20.69 -7.28
CA ARG A 504 -11.60 21.84 -6.68
C ARG A 504 -10.98 21.53 -5.32
N THR A 505 -11.67 20.78 -4.46
CA THR A 505 -11.19 20.54 -3.09
C THR A 505 -10.25 19.34 -2.96
N TYR A 506 -10.25 18.42 -3.94
CA TYR A 506 -9.60 17.10 -3.83
C TYR A 506 -8.15 17.13 -3.33
N ILE A 507 -7.34 18.08 -3.81
CA ILE A 507 -5.94 18.22 -3.36
C ILE A 507 -5.85 18.63 -1.90
N VAL A 508 -6.66 19.60 -1.46
CA VAL A 508 -6.72 20.01 -0.05
C VAL A 508 -7.19 18.84 0.81
N ASP A 509 -8.22 18.12 0.36
CA ASP A 509 -8.73 16.94 1.08
C ASP A 509 -7.64 15.87 1.26
N ILE A 510 -6.87 15.54 0.21
CA ILE A 510 -5.75 14.61 0.33
C ILE A 510 -4.73 15.13 1.34
N LEU A 511 -4.28 16.39 1.18
CA LEU A 511 -3.25 16.97 2.04
C LEU A 511 -3.64 16.92 3.51
N GLU A 512 -4.91 17.20 3.82
CA GLU A 512 -5.43 17.11 5.18
C GLU A 512 -5.46 15.67 5.71
N HIS A 513 -5.81 14.68 4.88
CA HIS A 513 -5.89 13.28 5.33
C HIS A 513 -4.53 12.60 5.47
N ILE A 514 -3.51 13.06 4.75
CA ILE A 514 -2.14 12.55 4.88
C ILE A 514 -1.33 13.30 5.93
N ASP A 515 -1.86 14.40 6.48
CA ASP A 515 -1.22 15.17 7.54
C ASP A 515 -1.23 14.37 8.86
N PRO A 516 -0.06 13.98 9.40
CA PRO A 516 0.01 13.24 10.66
C PRO A 516 -0.55 13.99 11.86
N SER A 517 -0.65 15.33 11.80
CA SER A 517 -1.16 16.16 12.88
C SER A 517 -2.67 16.03 13.13
N LYS A 518 -3.43 15.51 12.17
CA LYS A 518 -4.87 15.18 12.33
C LYS A 518 -5.11 13.75 12.84
N SER A 519 -4.04 12.95 12.98
CA SER A 519 -4.08 11.56 13.47
C SER A 519 -3.65 11.42 14.94
N ASN A 520 -3.36 12.52 15.65
CA ASN A 520 -2.90 12.54 17.05
C ASN A 520 -3.75 13.47 17.92
#